data_AF-A0A7S3U7S2-F1
#
_entry.id   AF-A0A7S3U7S2-F1
#
_cell.length_a   1.000
_cell.length_b   1.000
_cell.length_c   1.000
_cell.angle_alpha   90.00
_cell.angle_beta   90.00
_cell.angle_gamma   90.00
#
_symmetry.space_group_name_H-M   'P 1'
#
loop_
_entity.id
_entity.type
_entity.pdbx_description
1 polymer ?
#
loop_
_entity_poly.entity_id
_entity_poly.type
_entity_poly.pdbx_seq_one_letter_code
_entity_poly.pdbx_strand_id
1 'polypeptide(L)'
;PGLPAPELGKRKALEEQMISEQREIVETNARKNDLESYILTMRSSIDEGTKYGAYIKAADRPVFADQLAKAEDWLWDHMDDPKQVFVDKLAELKVIGGPVEARFREDSSRAELVSALQNSVETHKE
;
A
#
# COMPACT_ATOMS: atom_id res chain seq x y z
N PRO A 1 19.20 -46.15 -8.00
CA PRO A 1 20.42 -45.40 -7.62
C PRO A 1 20.06 -43.95 -7.22
N GLY A 2 20.30 -43.59 -5.96
CA GLY A 2 20.09 -42.24 -5.43
C GLY A 2 21.41 -41.49 -5.26
N LEU A 3 21.35 -40.15 -5.19
CA LEU A 3 22.51 -39.32 -4.92
C LEU A 3 23.11 -39.65 -3.53
N PRO A 4 24.45 -39.64 -3.38
CA PRO A 4 25.08 -39.85 -2.08
C PRO A 4 24.71 -38.72 -1.09
N ALA A 5 24.53 -39.07 0.19
CA ALA A 5 24.08 -38.16 1.25
C ALA A 5 24.77 -36.78 1.30
N PRO A 6 26.11 -36.64 1.16
CA PRO A 6 26.75 -35.32 1.17
C PRO A 6 26.38 -34.45 -0.04
N GLU A 7 26.16 -35.07 -1.20
CA GLU A 7 25.74 -34.36 -2.43
C GLU A 7 24.27 -33.93 -2.33
N LEU A 8 23.43 -34.77 -1.71
CA LEU A 8 22.02 -34.42 -1.44
C LEU A 8 21.92 -33.24 -0.48
N GLY A 9 22.74 -33.19 0.58
CA GLY A 9 22.77 -32.06 1.52
C GLY A 9 23.17 -30.75 0.85
N LYS A 10 24.20 -30.76 0.00
CA LYS A 10 24.61 -29.59 -0.79
C LYS A 10 23.49 -29.09 -1.70
N ARG A 11 22.80 -30.00 -2.40
CA ARG A 11 21.70 -29.64 -3.30
C ARG A 11 20.51 -29.05 -2.56
N LYS A 12 20.16 -29.57 -1.38
CA LYS A 12 19.12 -29.01 -0.52
C LYS A 12 19.46 -27.60 -0.05
N ALA A 13 20.69 -27.38 0.42
CA ALA A 13 21.12 -26.06 0.85
C ALA A 13 21.09 -25.04 -0.30
N LEU A 14 21.48 -25.44 -1.51
CA LEU A 14 21.38 -24.60 -2.70
C LEU A 14 19.92 -24.28 -3.04
N GLU A 15 19.03 -25.26 -2.97
CA GLU A 15 17.60 -25.07 -3.20
C GLU A 15 16.99 -24.11 -2.17
N GLU A 16 17.31 -24.27 -0.88
CA GLU A 16 16.87 -23.36 0.20
C GLU A 16 17.35 -21.93 -0.04
N GLN A 17 18.61 -21.74 -0.47
CA GLN A 17 19.14 -20.43 -0.83
C GLN A 17 18.37 -19.82 -1.99
N MET A 18 18.17 -20.57 -3.08
CA MET A 18 17.43 -20.09 -4.26
C MET A 18 15.99 -19.71 -3.91
N ILE A 19 15.33 -20.48 -3.03
CA ILE A 19 13.98 -20.17 -2.55
C ILE A 19 13.97 -18.86 -1.75
N SER A 20 14.97 -18.65 -0.88
CA SER A 20 15.08 -17.43 -0.10
C SER A 20 15.30 -16.19 -0.98
N GLU A 21 16.21 -16.28 -1.94
CA GLU A 21 16.48 -15.20 -2.90
C GLU A 21 15.24 -14.88 -3.75
N GLN A 22 14.56 -15.91 -4.27
CA GLN A 22 13.33 -15.73 -5.04
C GLN A 22 12.23 -15.07 -4.21
N ARG A 23 12.11 -15.44 -2.94
CA ARG A 23 11.14 -14.83 -2.02
C ARG A 23 11.45 -13.35 -1.81
N GLU A 24 12.70 -12.98 -1.62
CA GLU A 24 13.10 -11.58 -1.44
C GLU A 24 12.78 -10.73 -2.68
N ILE A 25 13.04 -11.26 -3.88
CA ILE A 25 12.69 -10.61 -5.14
C ILE A 25 11.17 -10.41 -5.25
N VAL A 26 10.38 -11.45 -4.95
CA VAL A 26 8.91 -11.37 -4.99
C VAL A 26 8.39 -10.35 -4.00
N GLU A 27 8.89 -10.36 -2.76
CA GLU A 27 8.48 -9.39 -1.74
C GLU A 27 8.86 -7.96 -2.11
N THR A 28 10.02 -7.74 -2.73
CA THR A 28 10.47 -6.42 -3.20
C THR A 28 9.57 -5.90 -4.32
N ASN A 29 9.31 -6.74 -5.32
CA ASN A 29 8.41 -6.40 -6.43
C ASN A 29 6.98 -6.10 -5.94
N ALA A 30 6.50 -6.82 -4.93
CA ALA A 30 5.19 -6.53 -4.34
C ALA A 30 5.15 -5.13 -3.71
N ARG A 31 6.19 -4.70 -2.98
CA ARG A 31 6.24 -3.36 -2.37
C ARG A 31 6.38 -2.24 -3.39
N LYS A 32 7.10 -2.50 -4.47
CA LYS A 32 7.17 -1.60 -5.62
C LYS A 32 5.80 -1.40 -6.27
N ASN A 33 5.08 -2.50 -6.53
CA ASN A 33 3.73 -2.45 -7.08
C ASN A 33 2.74 -1.76 -6.14
N ASP A 34 2.84 -1.99 -4.83
CA ASP A 34 2.02 -1.29 -3.82
C ASP A 34 2.21 0.23 -3.91
N LEU A 35 3.47 0.69 -4.02
CA LEU A 35 3.82 2.10 -4.15
C LEU A 35 3.33 2.70 -5.48
N GLU A 36 3.60 2.03 -6.60
CA GLU A 36 3.17 2.46 -7.94
C GLU A 36 1.64 2.60 -8.01
N SER A 37 0.93 1.56 -7.58
CA SER A 37 -0.53 1.55 -7.55
C SER A 37 -1.08 2.67 -6.66
N TYR A 38 -0.44 2.93 -5.53
CA TYR A 38 -0.82 4.03 -4.65
C TYR A 38 -0.65 5.39 -5.32
N ILE A 39 0.50 5.64 -5.96
CA ILE A 39 0.78 6.90 -6.65
C ILE A 39 -0.27 7.15 -7.74
N LEU A 40 -0.51 6.17 -8.61
CA LEU A 40 -1.48 6.28 -9.70
C LEU A 40 -2.92 6.50 -9.19
N THR A 41 -3.31 5.74 -8.17
CA THR A 41 -4.64 5.86 -7.56
C THR A 41 -4.83 7.23 -6.93
N MET A 42 -3.85 7.71 -6.16
CA MET A 42 -3.97 9.00 -5.51
C MET A 42 -3.96 10.12 -6.55
N ARG A 43 -3.03 10.14 -7.51
CA ARG A 43 -2.97 11.19 -8.56
C ARG A 43 -4.31 11.37 -9.29
N SER A 44 -5.00 10.28 -9.61
CA SER A 44 -6.31 10.32 -10.28
C SER A 44 -7.48 10.70 -9.36
N SER A 45 -7.28 10.66 -8.04
CA SER A 45 -8.36 10.71 -7.06
C SER A 45 -8.25 11.85 -6.03
N ILE A 46 -7.22 12.69 -6.04
CA ILE A 46 -7.10 13.81 -5.09
C ILE A 46 -7.74 15.11 -5.58
N ASP A 47 -8.00 15.22 -6.88
CA ASP A 47 -8.48 16.44 -7.49
C ASP A 47 -9.92 16.77 -7.07
N GLU A 48 -10.27 18.04 -7.19
CA GLU A 48 -11.61 18.53 -6.90
C GLU A 48 -12.66 17.77 -7.72
N GLY A 49 -13.75 17.33 -7.08
CA GLY A 49 -14.80 16.54 -7.74
C GLY A 49 -14.49 15.04 -7.92
N THR A 50 -13.34 14.55 -7.48
CA THR A 50 -12.98 13.13 -7.49
C THR A 50 -13.17 12.48 -6.12
N LYS A 51 -12.87 11.17 -6.02
CA LYS A 51 -13.12 10.33 -4.84
C LYS A 51 -12.60 10.93 -3.53
N TYR A 52 -11.39 11.49 -3.53
CA TYR A 52 -10.76 12.05 -2.34
C TYR A 52 -10.75 13.59 -2.29
N GLY A 53 -11.21 14.26 -3.36
CA GLY A 53 -11.13 15.72 -3.50
C GLY A 53 -11.76 16.52 -2.36
N ALA A 54 -12.86 16.01 -1.80
CA ALA A 54 -13.58 16.62 -0.67
C ALA A 54 -12.93 16.35 0.71
N TYR A 55 -11.99 15.40 0.78
CA TYR A 55 -11.41 14.90 2.04
C TYR A 55 -9.99 15.41 2.31
N ILE A 56 -9.41 16.10 1.34
CA ILE A 56 -8.13 16.81 1.43
C ILE A 56 -8.36 18.31 1.54
N LYS A 57 -7.55 19.00 2.34
CA LYS A 57 -7.62 20.47 2.44
C LYS A 57 -7.14 21.09 1.14
N ALA A 58 -7.76 22.18 0.71
CA ALA A 58 -7.38 22.90 -0.51
C ALA A 58 -5.91 23.34 -0.51
N ALA A 59 -5.35 23.71 0.66
CA ALA A 59 -3.94 24.08 0.80
C ALA A 59 -2.97 22.89 0.69
N ASP A 60 -3.39 21.70 1.13
CA ASP A 60 -2.55 20.50 1.14
C ASP A 60 -2.58 19.76 -0.21
N ARG A 61 -3.65 19.95 -1.00
CA ARG A 61 -3.83 19.30 -2.30
C ARG A 61 -2.68 19.57 -3.29
N PRO A 62 -2.30 20.82 -3.61
CA PRO A 62 -1.22 21.06 -4.57
C PRO A 62 0.13 20.54 -4.06
N VAL A 63 0.37 20.60 -2.74
CA VAL A 63 1.58 20.05 -2.12
C VAL A 63 1.63 18.54 -2.29
N PHE A 64 0.52 17.85 -2.06
CA PHE A 64 0.46 16.40 -2.20
C PHE A 64 0.52 15.96 -3.67
N ALA A 65 -0.12 16.69 -4.59
CA ALA A 65 0.00 16.42 -6.03
C ALA A 65 1.46 16.49 -6.51
N ASP A 66 2.20 17.52 -6.07
CA ASP A 66 3.63 17.67 -6.37
C ASP A 66 4.46 16.55 -5.75
N GLN A 67 4.17 16.14 -4.51
CA GLN A 67 4.83 14.99 -3.87
C GLN A 67 4.59 13.68 -4.63
N LEU A 68 3.36 13.43 -5.11
CA LEU A 68 3.03 12.25 -5.90
C LEU A 68 3.75 12.24 -7.25
N ALA A 69 3.83 13.39 -7.93
CA ALA A 69 4.56 13.51 -9.18
C ALA A 69 6.06 13.22 -8.98
N LYS A 70 6.67 13.81 -7.96
CA LYS A 70 8.07 13.55 -7.59
C LYS A 70 8.32 12.11 -7.18
N ALA A 71 7.35 11.47 -6.51
CA ALA A 71 7.46 10.07 -6.13
C ALA A 71 7.38 9.14 -7.34
N GLU A 72 6.61 9.50 -8.38
CA GLU A 72 6.58 8.75 -9.64
C GLU A 72 7.92 8.83 -10.37
N ASP A 73 8.49 10.03 -10.50
CA ASP A 73 9.82 10.22 -11.11
C ASP A 73 10.89 9.48 -10.30
N TRP A 74 10.86 9.61 -8.97
CA TRP A 74 11.76 8.89 -8.07
C TRP A 74 11.65 7.37 -8.23
N LEU A 75 10.44 6.84 -8.44
CA LEU A 75 10.24 5.40 -8.59
C LEU A 75 11.03 4.86 -9.80
N TRP A 76 11.07 5.59 -10.92
CA TRP A 76 11.85 5.23 -12.11
C TRP A 76 13.36 5.17 -11.85
N ASP A 77 13.89 6.05 -11.01
CA ASP A 77 15.32 6.10 -10.68
C ASP A 77 15.74 5.03 -9.66
N HIS A 78 14.80 4.52 -8.87
CA HIS A 78 15.05 3.62 -7.73
C HIS A 78 14.49 2.19 -7.95
N MET A 79 14.38 1.75 -9.21
CA MET A 79 13.73 0.48 -9.59
C MET A 79 14.39 -0.78 -8.99
N ASP A 80 15.68 -0.72 -8.65
CA ASP A 80 16.53 -1.82 -8.15
C ASP A 80 16.87 -1.67 -6.65
N ASP A 81 16.25 -0.73 -5.95
CA ASP A 81 16.52 -0.50 -4.53
C ASP A 81 15.94 -1.62 -3.64
N PRO A 82 16.47 -1.78 -2.41
CA PRO A 82 15.95 -2.75 -1.45
C PRO A 82 14.49 -2.50 -1.08
N LYS A 83 13.76 -3.57 -0.75
CA LYS A 83 12.35 -3.56 -0.29
C LYS A 83 12.00 -2.42 0.66
N GLN A 84 12.87 -2.15 1.65
CA GLN A 84 12.61 -1.16 2.70
C GLN A 84 12.45 0.26 2.13
N VAL A 85 13.19 0.59 1.07
CA VAL A 85 13.16 1.91 0.43
C VAL A 85 11.76 2.22 -0.12
N PHE A 86 11.12 1.24 -0.77
CA PHE A 86 9.74 1.39 -1.26
C PHE A 86 8.72 1.49 -0.11
N VAL A 87 8.93 0.74 0.98
CA VAL A 87 8.06 0.80 2.17
C VAL A 87 8.12 2.18 2.81
N ASP A 88 9.32 2.72 2.99
CA ASP A 88 9.53 4.04 3.58
C ASP A 88 8.95 5.13 2.68
N LYS A 89 9.15 5.03 1.36
CA LYS A 89 8.57 5.98 0.41
C LYS A 89 7.05 5.98 0.42
N LEU A 90 6.43 4.80 0.51
CA LEU A 90 4.98 4.70 0.66
C LEU A 90 4.51 5.30 1.99
N ALA A 91 5.25 5.08 3.07
CA ALA A 91 4.94 5.65 4.38
C ALA A 91 4.99 7.19 4.37
N GLU A 92 5.96 7.79 3.67
CA GLU A 92 6.03 9.25 3.46
C GLU A 92 4.76 9.79 2.81
N LEU A 93 4.32 9.18 1.70
CA LEU A 93 3.10 9.62 0.99
C LEU A 93 1.85 9.43 1.86
N LYS A 94 1.81 8.36 2.66
CA LYS A 94 0.68 8.05 3.56
C LYS A 94 0.53 9.03 4.72
N VAL A 95 1.53 9.87 5.02
CA VAL A 95 1.40 10.96 6.00
C VAL A 95 0.26 11.91 5.62
N ILE A 96 0.13 12.23 4.33
CA ILE A 96 -0.96 13.09 3.83
C ILE A 96 -2.14 12.26 3.33
N GLY A 97 -1.88 11.22 2.52
CA GLY A 97 -2.96 10.46 1.90
C GLY A 97 -3.69 9.51 2.84
N GLY A 98 -3.04 9.02 3.90
CA GLY A 98 -3.65 8.13 4.89
C GLY A 98 -4.85 8.77 5.62
N PRO A 99 -4.71 9.99 6.19
CA PRO A 99 -5.83 10.73 6.77
C PRO A 99 -6.96 11.00 5.77
N VAL A 100 -6.64 11.22 4.50
CA VAL A 100 -7.62 11.47 3.44
C VAL A 100 -8.45 10.21 3.15
N GLU A 101 -7.78 9.06 3.00
CA GLU A 101 -8.44 7.77 2.81
C GLU A 101 -9.29 7.37 4.03
N ALA A 102 -8.80 7.66 5.25
CA ALA A 102 -9.53 7.40 6.48
C ALA A 102 -10.84 8.20 6.55
N ARG A 103 -10.79 9.51 6.27
CA ARG A 103 -11.99 10.36 6.24
C ARG A 103 -13.01 9.89 5.21
N PHE A 104 -12.56 9.52 4.01
CA PHE A 104 -13.43 8.97 2.97
C PHE A 104 -14.10 7.67 3.43
N ARG A 105 -13.34 6.77 4.07
CA ARG A 105 -13.86 5.49 4.57
C ARG A 105 -14.87 5.67 5.70
N GLU A 106 -14.57 6.57 6.63
CA GLU A 106 -15.47 6.93 7.73
C GLU A 106 -16.78 7.50 7.19
N ASP A 107 -16.72 8.40 6.21
CA ASP A 107 -17.93 8.96 5.59
C ASP A 107 -18.75 7.89 4.87
N SER A 108 -18.09 7.04 4.07
CA SER A 108 -18.74 5.95 3.32
C SER A 108 -19.40 4.90 4.22
N SER A 109 -18.85 4.65 5.41
CA SER A 109 -19.38 3.65 6.37
C SER A 109 -20.35 4.26 7.39
N ARG A 110 -20.43 5.59 7.49
CA ARG A 110 -21.23 6.30 8.51
C ARG A 110 -22.70 5.88 8.48
N ALA A 111 -23.30 5.83 7.30
CA ALA A 111 -24.73 5.52 7.15
C ALA A 111 -25.06 4.11 7.65
N GLU A 112 -24.23 3.13 7.28
CA GLU A 112 -24.37 1.73 7.71
C GLU A 112 -24.19 1.59 9.23
N LEU A 113 -23.14 2.21 9.78
CA LEU A 113 -22.87 2.16 11.22
C LEU A 113 -23.99 2.80 12.05
N VAL A 114 -24.56 3.91 11.58
CA VAL A 114 -25.71 4.56 12.23
C VAL A 114 -26.93 3.64 12.20
N SER A 115 -27.23 3.02 11.06
CA SER A 115 -28.36 2.08 10.95
C SER A 115 -28.18 0.85 11.84
N ALA A 116 -26.97 0.26 11.85
CA ALA A 116 -26.65 -0.86 12.72
C ALA A 116 -26.81 -0.52 14.21
N LEU A 117 -26.38 0.68 14.62
CA LEU A 117 -26.55 1.18 15.98
C LEU A 117 -28.03 1.37 16.32
N GLN A 118 -28.82 1.98 15.42
CA GLN A 118 -30.26 2.17 15.62
C GLN A 118 -30.98 0.83 15.82
N ASN A 119 -30.73 -0.15 14.95
CA ASN A 119 -31.32 -1.48 15.05
C ASN A 119 -30.95 -2.18 16.36
N SER A 120 -29.70 -2.02 16.82
CA SER A 120 -29.25 -2.58 18.10
C SER A 120 -29.97 -1.91 19.29
N VAL A 121 -30.16 -0.60 19.24
CA VAL A 121 -30.90 0.14 20.29
C VAL A 121 -32.37 -0.27 20.32
N GLU A 122 -32.99 -0.54 19.17
CA GLU A 122 -34.39 -1.00 19.10
C GLU A 122 -34.55 -2.42 19.65
N THR A 123 -33.67 -3.34 19.28
CA THR A 123 -33.70 -4.74 19.78
C THR A 123 -33.41 -4.85 21.28
N HIS A 124 -32.69 -3.91 21.89
CA HIS A 124 -32.46 -3.88 23.34
C HIS A 124 -33.55 -3.14 24.15
N LYS A 125 -34.57 -2.56 23.49
CA LYS A 125 -35.72 -1.93 24.16
C LYS A 125 -36.90 -2.88 24.35
N GLU A 126 -36.90 -4.03 23.69
CA GLU A 126 -37.82 -5.15 23.93
C GLU A 126 -37.26 -6.12 24.98
#